data_AF-A0A962UW13-F1
#
_entry.id   AF-A0A962UW13-F1
#
_cell.length_a   1.000
_cell.length_b   1.000
_cell.length_c   1.000
_cell.angle_alpha   90.00
_cell.angle_beta   90.00
_cell.angle_gamma   90.00
#
_symmetry.space_group_name_H-M   'P 1'
#
loop_
_entity.id
_entity.type
_entity.pdbx_description
1 polymer ?
#
loop_
_entity_poly.entity_id
_entity_poly.type
_entity_poly.pdbx_seq_one_letter_code
_entity_poly.pdbx_strand_id
1 'polypeptide(L)' 'MALTILFVSLLVMLIAGVPVAVALGGASLIYILLDDLPPTVLIHTMINGVDSFPLLAVPFFILAGHLMNTAGIT' A
#
# COMPACT_ATOMS: atom_id res chain seq x y z
N MET A 1 -12.65 -19.01 10.18
CA MET A 1 -12.48 -18.04 11.29
C MET A 1 -11.65 -16.84 10.89
N ALA A 2 -10.54 -17.04 10.17
CA ALA A 2 -9.68 -15.95 9.73
C ALA A 2 -10.42 -14.90 8.84
N LEU A 3 -11.09 -15.33 7.77
CA LEU A 3 -11.85 -14.42 6.88
C LEU A 3 -12.97 -13.65 7.60
N THR A 4 -13.65 -14.29 8.57
CA THR A 4 -14.70 -13.63 9.34
C THR A 4 -14.13 -12.50 10.21
N ILE A 5 -12.94 -12.67 10.79
CA ILE A 5 -12.26 -11.63 11.57
C ILE A 5 -11.89 -10.44 10.69
N LEU A 6 -11.38 -10.68 9.49
CA LEU A 6 -11.05 -9.64 8.52
C LEU A 6 -12.28 -8.77 8.17
N PHE A 7 -13.38 -9.40 7.75
CA PHE A 7 -14.57 -8.67 7.33
C PHE A 7 -15.28 -7.96 8.48
N VAL A 8 -15.33 -8.57 9.67
CA VAL A 8 -15.95 -7.94 10.84
C VAL A 8 -15.14 -6.74 11.31
N SER A 9 -13.81 -6.87 11.42
CA SER A 9 -12.94 -5.75 11.84
C SER A 9 -12.97 -4.59 10.84
N LEU A 10 -12.98 -4.89 9.54
CA LEU A 10 -13.13 -3.90 8.48
C LEU A 10 -14.46 -3.13 8.59
N LEU A 11 -15.58 -3.84 8.72
CA LEU A 11 -16.90 -3.22 8.83
C LEU A 11 -17.01 -2.35 10.07
N VAL A 12 -16.47 -2.81 11.22
CA VAL A 12 -16.45 -2.02 12.45
C VAL A 12 -15.65 -0.73 12.28
N MET A 13 -14.45 -0.77 11.66
CA MET A 13 -13.65 0.42 11.41
C MET A 13 -14.30 1.39 10.41
N LEU A 14 -14.98 0.88 9.38
CA LEU A 14 -15.72 1.71 8.42
C LEU A 14 -16.92 2.40 9.07
N ILE A 15 -17.70 1.68 9.88
CA ILE A 15 -18.84 2.25 10.62
C ILE A 15 -18.36 3.29 11.65
N ALA A 16 -17.19 3.08 12.25
CA ALA A 16 -16.55 4.03 13.15
C ALA A 16 -16.02 5.31 12.45
N GLY A 17 -16.13 5.42 11.13
CA GLY A 17 -15.73 6.60 10.36
C GLY A 17 -14.23 6.75 10.15
N VAL A 18 -13.45 5.67 10.32
CA VAL A 18 -12.01 5.67 10.07
C VAL A 18 -11.75 5.78 8.56
N PRO A 19 -10.73 6.55 8.11
CA PRO A 19 -10.35 6.59 6.69
C PRO A 19 -10.14 5.19 6.11
N VAL A 20 -10.65 4.95 4.91
CA VAL A 20 -10.68 3.62 4.26
C VAL A 20 -9.30 2.97 4.20
N ALA A 21 -8.25 3.76 3.93
CA ALA A 21 -6.87 3.27 3.89
C ALA A 21 -6.40 2.70 5.24
N VAL A 22 -6.75 3.36 6.35
CA VAL A 22 -6.40 2.92 7.70
C VAL A 22 -7.26 1.73 8.11
N ALA A 23 -8.54 1.71 7.71
CA ALA A 23 -9.43 0.58 7.97
C ALA A 23 -8.97 -0.71 7.27
N LEU A 24 -8.55 -0.61 6.01
CA LEU A 24 -8.00 -1.74 5.25
C LEU A 24 -6.70 -2.24 5.87
N GLY A 25 -5.74 -1.35 6.14
CA GLY A 25 -4.46 -1.72 6.74
C GLY A 25 -4.63 -2.33 8.14
N GLY A 26 -5.49 -1.74 8.97
CA GLY A 26 -5.77 -2.22 10.33
C GLY A 26 -6.45 -3.58 10.38
N ALA A 27 -7.49 -3.79 9.55
CA ALA A 27 -8.17 -5.08 9.47
C ALA A 27 -7.23 -6.21 8.98
N SER A 28 -6.41 -5.92 7.97
CA SER A 28 -5.38 -6.86 7.48
C SER A 28 -4.31 -7.16 8.53
N LEU A 29 -3.92 -6.17 9.33
CA LEU A 29 -2.95 -6.37 10.40
C LEU A 29 -3.52 -7.26 11.52
N ILE A 30 -4.75 -6.99 11.97
CA ILE A 30 -5.45 -7.80 12.98
C ILE A 30 -5.57 -9.26 12.52
N TYR A 31 -5.87 -9.48 11.24
CA TYR A 31 -5.92 -10.81 10.64
C TYR A 31 -4.58 -11.55 10.74
N ILE A 32 -3.48 -10.90 10.35
CA ILE A 32 -2.15 -11.52 10.33
C ILE A 32 -1.68 -11.88 11.74
N LEU A 33 -1.98 -11.04 12.75
CA LEU A 33 -1.59 -11.30 14.14
C LEU A 33 -2.37 -12.47 14.77
N LEU A 34 -3.60 -12.73 14.34
CA LEU A 34 -4.47 -13.74 14.94
C LEU A 34 -4.40 -15.11 14.26
N ASP A 35 -3.97 -15.17 13.00
CA ASP A 35 -3.93 -16.40 12.19
C ASP A 35 -2.53 -17.04 12.11
N ASP A 36 -1.60 -16.64 13.01
CA ASP A 36 -0.21 -17.14 13.12
C ASP A 36 0.59 -17.08 11.79
N LEU A 37 0.22 -16.15 10.90
CA LEU A 37 0.91 -15.95 9.64
C LEU A 37 2.30 -15.38 9.89
N PRO A 38 3.34 -15.86 9.17
CA PRO A 38 4.68 -15.31 9.31
C PRO A 38 4.66 -13.80 9.04
N PRO A 39 5.12 -12.95 9.98
CA PRO A 39 5.13 -11.50 9.80
C PRO A 39 5.98 -11.05 8.60
N THR A 40 6.88 -11.92 8.14
CA THR A 40 7.67 -11.72 6.91
C THR A 40 6.79 -11.57 5.68
N VAL A 41 5.65 -12.25 5.59
CA VAL A 41 4.70 -12.13 4.47
C VAL A 41 4.17 -10.69 4.37
N LEU A 42 3.84 -10.07 5.50
CA LEU A 42 3.40 -8.68 5.55
C LEU A 42 4.47 -7.73 5.01
N ILE A 43 5.72 -7.91 5.45
CA ILE A 43 6.85 -7.08 5.04
C ILE A 43 7.07 -7.20 3.52
N HIS A 44 7.04 -8.42 2.97
CA HIS A 44 7.20 -8.64 1.54
C HIS A 44 6.06 -7.99 0.73
N THR A 45 4.80 -8.11 1.17
CA THR A 45 3.66 -7.49 0.47
C THR A 45 3.71 -5.96 0.53
N MET A 46 4.15 -5.38 1.65
CA MET A 46 4.32 -3.93 1.78
C MET A 46 5.42 -3.39 0.85
N ILE A 47 6.58 -4.05 0.80
CA ILE A 47 7.70 -3.66 -0.10
C ILE A 47 7.26 -3.75 -1.56
N ASN A 48 6.61 -4.85 -1.96
CA ASN A 48 6.09 -5.03 -3.32
C ASN A 48 5.05 -3.96 -3.70
N GLY A 49 4.30 -3.43 -2.74
CA GLY A 49 3.37 -2.32 -2.99
C GLY A 49 4.06 -0.97 -3.23
N VAL A 50 5.21 -0.75 -2.59
CA VAL A 50 6.03 0.46 -2.76
C VAL A 50 6.85 0.40 -4.06
N ASP A 51 7.31 -0.79 -4.46
CA ASP A 51 7.96 -1.07 -5.75
C ASP A 51 6.99 -0.99 -6.95
N SER A 52 5.95 -0.16 -6.85
CA SER A 52 4.99 0.06 -7.91
C SER A 52 5.58 0.96 -9.01
N PHE A 53 5.33 0.58 -10.27
CA PHE A 53 5.73 1.32 -11.48
C PHE A 53 5.44 2.85 -11.44
N PRO A 54 4.35 3.34 -10.80
CA PRO A 54 4.11 4.77 -10.65
C PRO A 54 5.17 5.52 -9.84
N LEU A 55 5.80 4.90 -8.84
CA LEU A 55 6.86 5.54 -8.07
C LEU A 55 8.13 5.74 -8.92
N LEU A 56 8.36 4.85 -9.89
CA LEU A 56 9.42 5.02 -10.89
C LEU A 56 9.08 6.10 -11.92
N ALA A 57 7.80 6.39 -12.17
CA ALA A 57 7.40 7.41 -13.12
C ALA A 57 7.92 8.81 -12.72
N VAL A 58 7.93 9.14 -11.43
CA VAL A 58 8.41 10.44 -10.91
C VAL A 58 9.88 10.72 -11.30
N PRO A 59 10.88 9.86 -10.96
CA PRO A 59 12.25 10.09 -11.37
C PRO A 59 12.43 10.06 -12.89
N PHE A 60 11.68 9.22 -13.63
CA PHE A 60 11.73 9.23 -15.09
C PHE A 60 11.18 10.52 -15.70
N PHE A 61 10.11 11.09 -15.15
CA PHE A 61 9.60 12.40 -15.58
C PHE A 61 10.60 13.52 -15.30
N ILE A 62 11.27 13.50 -14.14
CA ILE A 62 12.32 14.46 -13.80
C ILE A 62 13.50 14.35 -14.78
N LEU A 63 13.96 13.12 -15.05
CA LEU A 63 15.04 12.87 -16.01
C LEU A 63 14.67 13.32 -17.42
N ALA A 64 13.46 12.97 -17.88
CA ALA A 64 12.97 13.38 -19.19
C ALA A 64 12.90 14.91 -19.31
N GLY A 65 12.41 15.61 -18.28
CA GLY A 65 12.41 17.07 -18.24
C GLY A 65 13.82 17.67 -18.30
N HIS A 66 14.78 17.10 -17.56
CA HIS A 66 16.17 17.53 -17.62
C HIS A 66 16.80 17.30 -19.01
N LEU A 67 16.43 16.21 -19.66
CA LEU A 67 16.90 15.85 -21.00
C LEU A 67 16.31 16.80 -22.06
N MET A 68 15.03 17.17 -21.94
CA MET A 68 14.36 18.15 -22.81
C MET A 68 14.99 19.55 -22.70
N ASN A 69 15.30 19.99 -21.48
CA ASN A 69 15.98 21.26 -21.21
C ASN A 69 17.41 21.25 -21.79
N THR A 70 18.18 20.18 -21.53
CA THR A 70 19.55 20.05 -22.06
C THR A 70 19.57 19.94 -23.59
N ALA A 71 18.53 19.34 -24.20
CA ALA A 71 18.39 19.22 -25.65
C ALA A 71 17.82 20.48 -26.33
N GLY A 72 17.44 21.51 -25.56
CA GLY A 72 16.88 22.77 -26.09
C GLY A 72 15.48 22.64 -26.71
N ILE A 73 14.72 21.60 -26.34
CA ILE A 73 13.32 21.41 -26.76
C ILE A 73 12.38 22.30 -25.91
N THR A 74 12.83 22.66 -24.71
CA THR A 74 12.20 23.59 -23.76
C THR A 74 13.28 24.51 -23.19
#